data_AF-A0AAW2V888-F1
#
_entry.id   AF-A0AAW2V888-F1
#
_cell.length_a   1.000
_cell.length_b   1.000
_cell.length_c   1.000
_cell.angle_alpha   90.00
_cell.angle_beta   90.00
_cell.angle_gamma   90.00
#
_symmetry.space_group_name_H-M   'P 1'
#
loop_
_entity.id
_entity.type
_entity.pdbx_description
1 polymer ?
#
loop_
_entity_poly.entity_id
_entity_poly.type
_entity_poly.pdbx_seq_one_letter_code
_entity_poly.pdbx_strand_id
1 'polypeptide(L)'
;MGGKSMMKWPKQITSYFVEQLICSERDLDKAISIFNAATVEYSNGFRHDQNTFGLMIRRLLSANKFVLAEDMLVRMKQEKCDMSEDIFLSIYRAYARDHKSLEVLRVFGKTNE
;
A
#
# COMPACT_ATOMS: atom_id res chain seq x y z
N MET A 1 -4.59 -13.97 23.03
CA MET A 1 -5.46 -14.56 21.99
C MET A 1 -6.36 -13.45 21.44
N GLY A 2 -5.92 -12.76 20.38
CA GLY A 2 -6.71 -11.70 19.75
C GLY A 2 -7.56 -12.28 18.64
N GLY A 3 -8.88 -12.33 18.84
CA GLY A 3 -9.82 -12.77 17.81
C GLY A 3 -9.66 -11.89 16.56
N LYS A 4 -9.21 -12.49 15.46
CA LYS A 4 -9.26 -11.86 14.14
C LYS A 4 -10.74 -11.60 13.85
N SER A 5 -11.18 -10.35 14.03
CA SER A 5 -12.48 -9.92 13.52
C SER A 5 -12.44 -10.14 12.02
N MET A 6 -13.12 -11.20 11.58
CA MET A 6 -13.16 -11.60 10.18
C MET A 6 -14.05 -10.59 9.48
N MET A 7 -13.43 -9.58 8.85
CA MET A 7 -14.15 -8.67 7.95
C MET A 7 -14.93 -9.54 6.97
N LYS A 8 -16.25 -9.37 6.97
CA LYS A 8 -17.14 -10.10 6.06
C LYS A 8 -17.04 -9.43 4.71
N TRP A 9 -16.23 -10.01 3.85
CA TRP A 9 -16.10 -9.54 2.48
C TRP A 9 -17.34 -9.94 1.65
N PRO A 10 -17.73 -9.12 0.65
CA PRO A 10 -18.71 -9.54 -0.34
C PRO A 10 -18.20 -10.74 -1.14
N LYS A 11 -19.11 -11.50 -1.76
CA LYS A 11 -18.76 -12.69 -2.56
C LYS A 11 -17.77 -12.39 -3.69
N GLN A 12 -17.79 -11.18 -4.23
CA GLN A 12 -16.83 -10.71 -5.21
C GLN A 12 -16.24 -9.38 -4.72
N ILE A 13 -14.94 -9.40 -4.47
CA ILE A 13 -14.19 -8.23 -4.02
C ILE A 13 -13.50 -7.62 -5.23
N THR A 14 -13.55 -6.31 -5.31
CA THR A 14 -12.85 -5.53 -6.33
C THR A 14 -11.86 -4.59 -5.67
N SER A 15 -10.79 -4.25 -6.38
CA SER A 15 -9.82 -3.26 -5.90
C SER A 15 -10.51 -1.94 -5.54
N TYR A 16 -11.45 -1.49 -6.38
CA TYR A 16 -12.26 -0.31 -6.12
C TYR A 16 -13.00 -0.37 -4.77
N PHE A 17 -13.61 -1.52 -4.43
CA PHE A 17 -14.28 -1.65 -3.13
C PHE A 17 -13.30 -1.54 -1.96
N VAL A 18 -12.12 -2.16 -2.09
CA VAL A 18 -11.06 -2.07 -1.08
C VAL A 18 -10.55 -0.63 -0.96
N GLU A 19 -10.37 0.08 -2.08
CA GLU A 19 -10.00 1.50 -2.07
C GLU A 19 -11.04 2.35 -1.33
N GLN A 20 -12.33 2.14 -1.57
CA GLN A 20 -13.39 2.87 -0.87
C GLN A 20 -13.35 2.63 0.64
N LEU A 21 -13.13 1.38 1.08
CA LEU A 21 -12.99 1.06 2.50
C LEU A 21 -11.76 1.74 3.12
N ILE A 22 -10.62 1.70 2.43
CA ILE A 22 -9.39 2.36 2.88
C ILE A 22 -9.61 3.87 2.97
N CYS A 23 -10.17 4.51 1.94
CA CYS A 23 -10.45 5.95 1.91
C CYS A 23 -11.42 6.39 3.00
N SER A 24 -12.38 5.54 3.37
CA SER A 24 -13.36 5.84 4.42
C SER A 24 -12.78 5.74 5.83
N GLU A 25 -11.65 5.05 6.00
CA GLU A 25 -11.00 4.86 7.30
C GLU A 25 -9.95 5.95 7.56
N ARG A 26 -10.17 6.76 8.61
CA ARG A 26 -9.27 7.86 8.99
C ARG A 26 -8.01 7.35 9.70
N ASP A 27 -8.17 6.29 10.49
CA ASP A 27 -7.09 5.67 11.24
C ASP A 27 -6.17 4.88 10.29
N LEU A 28 -4.88 5.24 10.28
CA LEU A 28 -3.92 4.64 9.36
C LEU A 28 -3.68 3.15 9.66
N ASP A 29 -3.67 2.75 10.93
CA ASP A 29 -3.44 1.36 11.32
C ASP A 29 -4.63 0.48 10.97
N LYS A 30 -5.85 1.02 11.08
CA LYS A 30 -7.06 0.35 10.57
C LYS A 30 -7.08 0.27 9.05
N ALA A 31 -6.64 1.31 8.34
CA ALA A 31 -6.52 1.28 6.89
C ALA A 31 -5.52 0.20 6.40
N ILE A 32 -4.36 0.09 7.07
CA ILE A 32 -3.40 -1.00 6.85
C ILE A 32 -4.05 -2.36 7.13
N SER A 33 -4.84 -2.45 8.20
CA SER A 33 -5.54 -3.68 8.56
C SER A 33 -6.58 -4.08 7.51
N ILE A 34 -7.33 -3.13 6.91
CA ILE A 34 -8.26 -3.37 5.80
C ILE A 34 -7.49 -3.92 4.59
N PHE A 35 -6.39 -3.26 4.20
CA PHE A 35 -5.55 -3.68 3.08
C PHE A 35 -5.02 -5.12 3.28
N ASN A 36 -4.52 -5.43 4.48
CA ASN A 36 -4.02 -6.77 4.82
C ASN A 36 -5.15 -7.81 4.93
N ALA A 37 -6.32 -7.44 5.44
CA ALA A 37 -7.46 -8.34 5.53
C ALA A 37 -7.97 -8.73 4.13
N ALA A 38 -7.93 -7.82 3.15
CA ALA A 38 -8.29 -8.13 1.76
C ALA A 38 -7.33 -9.16 1.13
N THR A 39 -6.10 -9.28 1.62
CA THR A 39 -5.15 -10.30 1.15
C THR A 39 -5.60 -11.74 1.44
N VAL A 40 -6.45 -11.96 2.45
CA VAL A 40 -7.03 -13.29 2.72
C VAL A 40 -7.80 -13.83 1.50
N GLU A 41 -8.34 -12.91 0.71
CA GLU A 41 -9.21 -13.18 -0.43
C GLU A 41 -8.40 -13.45 -1.71
N TYR A 42 -7.07 -13.51 -1.58
CA TYR A 42 -6.19 -13.98 -2.66
C TYR A 42 -6.49 -15.44 -3.03
N SER A 43 -6.95 -16.22 -2.07
CA SER A 43 -7.46 -17.58 -2.29
C SER A 43 -8.71 -17.61 -3.18
N ASN A 44 -9.50 -16.53 -3.20
CA ASN A 44 -10.72 -16.37 -3.99
C ASN A 44 -10.50 -15.57 -5.28
N GLY A 45 -9.24 -15.38 -5.70
CA GLY A 45 -8.89 -14.75 -6.97
C GLY A 45 -8.76 -13.22 -6.93
N PHE A 46 -9.06 -12.56 -5.80
CA PHE A 46 -8.78 -11.13 -5.63
C PHE A 46 -7.26 -10.88 -5.60
N ARG A 47 -6.81 -9.74 -6.14
CA ARG A 47 -5.44 -9.25 -5.99
C ARG A 47 -5.47 -7.74 -5.81
N HIS A 48 -4.60 -7.23 -4.96
CA HIS A 48 -4.30 -5.80 -4.95
C HIS A 48 -3.68 -5.39 -6.29
N ASP A 49 -3.98 -4.18 -6.70
CA ASP A 49 -3.54 -3.56 -7.93
C ASP A 49 -2.78 -2.25 -7.66
N GLN A 50 -2.42 -1.56 -8.73
CA GLN A 50 -1.67 -0.31 -8.65
C GLN A 50 -2.40 0.75 -7.82
N ASN A 51 -3.73 0.78 -7.86
CA ASN A 51 -4.52 1.80 -7.19
C ASN A 51 -4.55 1.56 -5.67
N THR A 52 -4.82 0.33 -5.25
CA THR A 52 -4.82 -0.07 -3.84
C THR A 52 -3.45 0.08 -3.19
N PHE A 53 -2.37 -0.37 -3.86
CA PHE A 53 -1.00 -0.15 -3.39
C PHE A 53 -0.64 1.33 -3.34
N GLY A 54 -0.89 2.06 -4.43
CA GLY A 54 -0.58 3.49 -4.52
C GLY A 54 -1.31 4.32 -3.48
N LEU A 55 -2.58 4.00 -3.20
CA LEU A 55 -3.36 4.64 -2.14
C LEU A 55 -2.70 4.45 -0.77
N MET A 56 -2.33 3.21 -0.41
CA MET A 56 -1.67 2.94 0.87
C MET A 56 -0.31 3.62 0.97
N ILE A 57 0.52 3.55 -0.08
CA ILE A 57 1.84 4.20 -0.12
C ILE A 57 1.72 5.71 0.10
N ARG A 58 0.83 6.39 -0.65
CA ARG A 58 0.61 7.85 -0.50
C ARG A 58 0.14 8.24 0.90
N ARG A 59 -0.72 7.41 1.52
CA ARG A 59 -1.18 7.64 2.91
C ARG A 59 -0.06 7.49 3.92
N LEU A 60 0.76 6.43 3.80
CA LEU A 60 1.92 6.20 4.67
C LEU A 60 2.93 7.33 4.56
N LEU A 61 3.24 7.77 3.34
CA LEU A 61 4.15 8.89 3.08
C LEU A 61 3.63 10.22 3.63
N SER A 62 2.32 10.49 3.51
CA SER A 62 1.69 11.67 4.09
C SER A 62 1.77 11.70 5.62
N ALA A 63 1.81 10.52 6.25
CA ALA A 63 1.99 10.35 7.70
C ALA A 63 3.47 10.18 8.11
N ASN A 64 4.43 10.44 7.21
CA ASN A 64 5.87 10.26 7.42
C ASN A 64 6.27 8.84 7.87
N LYS A 65 5.47 7.82 7.52
CA LYS A 65 5.73 6.39 7.79
C LYS A 65 6.56 5.77 6.66
N PHE A 66 7.76 6.29 6.44
CA PHE A 66 8.61 5.92 5.30
C PHE A 66 8.97 4.43 5.23
N VAL A 67 9.32 3.82 6.36
CA VAL A 67 9.67 2.39 6.41
C VAL A 67 8.51 1.52 5.92
N LEU A 68 7.30 1.78 6.42
CA LEU A 68 6.10 1.05 5.99
C LEU A 68 5.75 1.31 4.51
N ALA A 69 6.03 2.51 4.00
CA ALA A 69 5.84 2.81 2.59
C ALA A 69 6.84 2.05 1.70
N GLU A 70 8.11 1.93 2.13
CA GLU A 70 9.11 1.07 1.48
C GLU A 70 8.68 -0.40 1.49
N ASP A 71 8.20 -0.90 2.64
CA ASP A 71 7.72 -2.28 2.75
C ASP A 71 6.55 -2.55 1.79
N MET A 72 5.64 -1.59 1.62
CA MET A 72 4.55 -1.69 0.64
C MET A 72 5.04 -1.72 -0.80
N LEU A 73 6.11 -0.99 -1.14
CA LEU A 73 6.72 -1.03 -2.48
C LEU A 73 7.40 -2.36 -2.76
N VAL A 74 8.15 -2.89 -1.79
CA VAL A 74 8.76 -4.22 -1.89
C VAL A 74 7.68 -5.26 -2.10
N ARG A 75 6.59 -5.19 -1.34
CA ARG A 75 5.44 -6.09 -1.48
C ARG A 75 4.76 -5.95 -2.83
N MET A 76 4.53 -4.73 -3.31
CA MET A 76 3.97 -4.44 -4.64
C MET A 76 4.76 -5.15 -5.75
N LYS A 77 6.10 -5.09 -5.67
CA LYS A 77 6.99 -5.81 -6.59
C LYS A 77 6.88 -7.32 -6.45
N GLN A 78 6.92 -7.85 -5.22
CA GLN A 78 6.81 -9.30 -4.97
C GLN A 78 5.50 -9.88 -5.51
N GLU A 79 4.42 -9.09 -5.45
CA GLU A 79 3.11 -9.45 -6.00
C GLU A 79 3.00 -9.19 -7.52
N LYS A 80 4.11 -8.80 -8.18
CA LYS A 80 4.20 -8.51 -9.62
C LYS A 80 3.21 -7.43 -10.06
N CYS A 81 2.98 -6.44 -9.19
CA CYS A 81 2.19 -5.26 -9.51
C CYS A 81 3.13 -4.15 -10.00
N ASP A 82 2.93 -3.67 -11.23
CA ASP A 82 3.81 -2.68 -11.84
C ASP A 82 3.71 -1.33 -11.12
N MET A 83 4.85 -0.72 -10.81
CA MET A 83 4.87 0.62 -10.22
C MET A 83 4.48 1.67 -11.25
N SER A 84 3.48 2.50 -10.94
CA SER A 84 3.13 3.65 -11.79
C SER A 84 4.03 4.85 -11.51
N GLU A 85 4.20 5.72 -12.52
CA GLU A 85 4.97 6.96 -12.39
C GLU A 85 4.41 7.87 -11.26
N ASP A 86 3.10 7.88 -11.06
CA ASP A 86 2.48 8.66 -9.97
C ASP A 86 2.93 8.19 -8.58
N ILE A 87 3.06 6.87 -8.39
CA ILE A 87 3.58 6.30 -7.14
C ILE A 87 5.05 6.69 -6.96
N PHE A 88 5.85 6.57 -8.03
CA PHE A 88 7.25 7.00 -8.04
C PHE A 88 7.41 8.47 -7.62
N LEU A 89 6.67 9.37 -8.27
CA LEU A 89 6.71 10.80 -7.99
C LEU A 89 6.23 11.13 -6.58
N SER A 90 5.25 10.38 -6.06
CA SER A 90 4.76 10.54 -4.69
C SER A 90 5.85 10.24 -3.66
N ILE A 91 6.62 9.17 -3.86
CA ILE A 91 7.77 8.81 -3.02
C ILE A 91 8.84 9.90 -3.10
N TYR A 92 9.24 10.28 -4.32
CA TYR A 92 10.26 11.31 -4.54
C TYR A 92 9.91 12.62 -3.82
N ARG A 93 8.66 13.11 -3.99
CA ARG A 93 8.20 14.34 -3.34
C ARG A 93 8.16 14.22 -1.83
N ALA A 94 7.78 13.07 -1.28
CA ALA A 94 7.77 12.85 0.16
C ALA A 94 9.20 12.86 0.75
N TYR A 95 10.14 12.18 0.10
CA TYR A 95 11.55 12.18 0.51
C TYR A 95 12.22 13.55 0.36
N ALA A 96 11.92 14.29 -0.71
CA ALA A 96 12.44 15.63 -0.93
C ALA A 96 11.96 16.62 0.14
N ARG A 97 10.69 16.54 0.55
CA ARG A 97 10.11 17.37 1.62
C ARG A 97 10.78 17.17 2.98
N ASP A 98 11.33 15.98 3.22
CA ASP A 98 12.04 15.64 4.45
C ASP A 98 13.57 15.80 4.35
N HIS A 99 14.07 16.49 3.30
CA HIS A 99 15.50 16.68 3.01
C HIS A 99 16.28 15.38 2.80
N LYS A 100 15.61 14.33 2.33
CA LYS A 100 16.16 12.98 2.06
C LYS A 100 16.13 12.64 0.57
N SER A 101 16.25 13.63 -0.32
CA SER A 101 16.15 13.42 -1.77
C SER A 101 17.13 12.39 -2.33
N LEU A 102 18.35 12.29 -1.77
CA LEU A 102 19.35 11.29 -2.18
C LEU A 102 19.01 9.87 -1.73
N GLU A 103 18.30 9.71 -0.61
CA GLU A 103 17.87 8.39 -0.09
C GLU A 103 16.85 7.71 -1.00
N VAL A 104 16.15 8.49 -1.83
CA VAL A 104 15.16 7.94 -2.77
C VAL A 104 15.81 6.95 -3.76
N LEU A 105 17.06 7.19 -4.15
CA LEU A 105 17.80 6.31 -5.05
C LEU A 105 18.05 4.94 -4.41
N ARG A 106 18.30 4.89 -3.10
CA ARG A 106 18.40 3.64 -2.33
C ARG A 106 17.08 2.89 -2.34
N VAL A 107 15.95 3.59 -2.18
CA VAL A 107 14.62 2.96 -2.20
C VAL A 107 14.38 2.30 -3.55
N PHE A 108 14.68 2.97 -4.65
CA PHE A 108 14.49 2.40 -5.99
C PHE A 108 15.51 1.33 -6.37
N GLY A 109 16.73 1.38 -5.84
CA GLY A 109 17.68 0.28 -5.96
C GLY A 109 17.10 -1.03 -5.43
N LYS A 110 16.45 -0.99 -4.25
CA LYS A 110 15.77 -2.15 -3.65
C LYS A 110 14.58 -2.65 -4.46
N THR A 111 13.98 -1.82 -5.31
CA THR A 111 12.87 -2.23 -6.18
C THR A 111 13.34 -2.75 -7.53
N ASN A 112 14.63 -2.70 -7.87
CA ASN A 112 15.15 -3.14 -9.18
C ASN A 112 15.89 -4.49 -9.16
N GLU A 113 16.16 -5.07 -7.98
CA GLU A 113 16.65 -6.45 -7.78
C GLU A 113 15.50 -7.43 -7.58
#